data_AF-A0A100WHQ7-F1
#
_entry.id   AF-A0A100WHQ7-F1
#
_cell.length_a   1.000
_cell.length_b   1.000
_cell.length_c   1.000
_cell.angle_alpha   90.00
_cell.angle_beta   90.00
_cell.angle_gamma   90.00
#
_symmetry.space_group_name_H-M   'P 1'
#
loop_
_entity.id
_entity.type
_entity.pdbx_description
1 polymer ?
#
loop_
_entity_poly.entity_id
_entity_poly.type
_entity_poly.pdbx_seq_one_letter_code
_entity_poly.pdbx_strand_id
1 'polypeptide(L)'
;MRDPSDPWADELAAATPTPSLTPSQAELQQRAIDACALCDRDGYRGTTVCDHQPNHAQAATRGMNHLRDVMGWTKPTTTEETP
;
A
#
# COMPACT_ATOMS: atom_id res chain seq x y z
N MET A 1 6.32 26.48 -20.96
CA MET A 1 6.36 27.94 -20.71
C MET A 1 5.13 28.27 -19.88
N ARG A 2 5.30 28.85 -18.70
CA ARG A 2 4.23 29.10 -17.71
C ARG A 2 3.36 30.27 -18.20
N ASP A 3 2.03 30.12 -18.18
CA ASP A 3 1.12 31.22 -18.55
C ASP A 3 1.11 32.27 -17.42
N PRO A 4 1.57 33.51 -17.67
CA PRO A 4 1.59 34.57 -16.66
C PRO A 4 0.19 35.06 -16.25
N SER A 5 -0.83 34.69 -17.00
CA SER A 5 -2.21 35.20 -16.85
C SER A 5 -3.10 34.26 -16.04
N ASP A 6 -2.64 33.05 -15.73
CA ASP A 6 -3.39 32.06 -14.95
C ASP A 6 -3.10 32.24 -13.44
N PRO A 7 -4.03 32.80 -12.65
CA PRO A 7 -3.82 33.04 -11.23
C PRO A 7 -3.88 31.74 -10.39
N TRP A 8 -4.21 30.59 -10.98
CA TRP A 8 -4.21 29.29 -10.33
C TRP A 8 -3.02 28.41 -10.75
N ALA A 9 -2.07 28.94 -11.53
CA ALA A 9 -0.91 28.19 -11.99
C ALA A 9 -0.06 27.61 -10.84
N ASP A 10 0.04 28.32 -9.70
CA ASP A 10 0.73 27.84 -8.50
C ASP A 10 -0.01 26.69 -7.82
N GLU A 11 -1.34 26.80 -7.69
CA GLU A 11 -2.19 25.79 -7.05
C GLU A 11 -2.22 24.49 -7.87
N LEU A 12 -2.26 24.59 -9.20
CA LEU A 12 -2.21 23.43 -10.09
C LEU A 12 -0.87 22.71 -10.03
N ALA A 13 0.24 23.44 -9.95
CA ALA A 13 1.58 22.85 -9.77
C ALA A 13 1.75 22.19 -8.39
N ALA A 14 1.14 22.75 -7.35
CA ALA A 14 1.14 22.17 -6.01
C ALA A 14 0.19 20.96 -5.87
N ALA A 15 -0.91 20.96 -6.65
CA ALA A 15 -1.93 19.91 -6.60
C ALA A 15 -1.60 18.67 -7.42
N THR A 16 -0.62 18.70 -8.34
CA THR A 16 -0.24 17.49 -9.09
C THR A 16 0.33 16.43 -8.14
N PRO A 17 -0.39 15.32 -7.88
CA PRO A 17 0.20 14.21 -7.16
C PRO A 17 1.14 13.53 -8.14
N THR A 18 2.45 13.72 -7.96
CA THR A 18 3.43 12.97 -8.75
C THR A 18 4.26 12.07 -7.85
N PRO A 19 3.76 10.90 -7.44
CA PRO A 19 4.64 9.76 -7.40
C PRO A 19 4.72 9.25 -8.84
N SER A 20 5.61 9.81 -9.65
CA SER A 20 5.97 9.16 -10.91
C SER A 20 6.69 7.87 -10.52
N LEU A 21 5.96 6.75 -10.55
CA LEU A 21 6.55 5.44 -10.34
C LEU A 21 7.69 5.28 -11.34
N THR A 22 8.85 4.82 -10.90
CA THR A 22 9.90 4.42 -11.84
C THR A 22 9.33 3.32 -12.75
N PRO A 23 9.82 3.15 -13.99
CA PRO A 23 9.36 2.08 -14.88
C PRO A 23 9.35 0.71 -14.19
N SER A 24 10.37 0.43 -13.37
CA SER A 24 10.45 -0.78 -12.55
C SER A 24 9.34 -0.91 -11.50
N GLN A 25 8.91 0.18 -10.88
CA GLN A 25 7.81 0.17 -9.90
C GLN A 25 6.47 -0.04 -10.59
N ALA A 26 6.25 0.57 -11.76
CA ALA A 26 5.03 0.37 -12.55
C ALA A 26 4.91 -1.10 -13.01
N GLU A 27 6.01 -1.70 -13.49
CA GLU A 27 6.03 -3.12 -13.87
C GLU A 27 5.76 -4.05 -12.68
N LEU A 28 6.32 -3.77 -11.50
CA LEU A 28 6.04 -4.53 -10.28
C LEU A 28 4.59 -4.41 -9.84
N GLN A 29 4.00 -3.22 -9.97
CA GLN A 29 2.60 -2.98 -9.62
C GLN A 29 1.66 -3.69 -10.60
N GLN A 30 1.94 -3.64 -11.91
CA GLN A 30 1.15 -4.35 -12.91
C GLN A 30 1.20 -5.87 -12.69
N ARG A 31 2.39 -6.42 -12.41
CA ARG A 31 2.52 -7.85 -12.06
C ARG A 31 1.74 -8.22 -10.80
N ALA A 32 1.67 -7.32 -9.83
CA ALA A 32 0.88 -7.51 -8.60
C ALA A 32 -0.64 -7.43 -8.88
N ILE A 33 -1.09 -6.59 -9.82
CA ILE A 33 -2.46 -6.53 -10.31
C ILE A 33 -2.82 -7.83 -11.03
N ASP A 34 -2.01 -8.24 -12.00
CA ASP A 34 -2.23 -9.45 -12.80
C ASP A 34 -2.25 -10.73 -11.94
N ALA A 35 -1.46 -10.77 -10.85
CA ALA A 35 -1.45 -11.88 -9.91
C ALA A 35 -2.63 -11.87 -8.91
N CYS A 36 -3.40 -10.79 -8.83
CA CYS A 36 -4.49 -10.65 -7.87
C CYS A 36 -5.82 -11.10 -8.46
N ALA A 37 -6.31 -12.27 -8.05
CA ALA A 37 -7.60 -12.81 -8.49
C ALA A 37 -8.84 -12.01 -8.04
N LEU A 38 -8.64 -10.94 -7.26
CA LEU A 38 -9.72 -10.11 -6.70
C LEU A 38 -9.86 -8.78 -7.42
N CYS A 39 -8.83 -8.32 -8.13
CA CYS A 39 -8.85 -7.07 -8.87
C CYS A 39 -9.28 -7.32 -10.32
N ASP A 40 -9.90 -6.31 -10.92
CA ASP A 40 -10.01 -6.23 -12.37
C ASP A 40 -8.67 -5.84 -13.01
N ARG A 41 -8.70 -5.73 -14.33
CA ARG A 41 -7.51 -5.46 -15.15
C ARG A 41 -6.92 -4.06 -14.92
N ASP A 42 -7.71 -3.15 -14.36
CA ASP A 42 -7.34 -1.77 -14.08
C ASP A 42 -6.92 -1.58 -12.60
N GLY A 43 -6.91 -2.66 -11.80
CA GLY A 43 -6.50 -2.64 -10.39
C GLY A 43 -7.63 -2.31 -9.41
N TYR A 44 -8.89 -2.42 -9.81
CA TYR A 44 -10.05 -2.14 -8.96
C TYR A 44 -10.70 -3.41 -8.42
N ARG A 45 -11.26 -3.31 -7.21
CA ARG A 45 -12.21 -4.26 -6.63
C ARG A 45 -13.60 -3.62 -6.62
N GLY A 46 -14.35 -3.81 -7.70
CA GLY A 46 -15.61 -3.08 -7.90
C GLY A 46 -15.33 -1.59 -8.07
N THR A 47 -15.69 -0.76 -7.08
CA THR A 47 -15.46 0.69 -7.11
C THR A 47 -14.26 1.15 -6.27
N THR A 48 -13.51 0.22 -5.67
CA THR A 48 -12.40 0.53 -4.77
C THR A 48 -11.07 0.19 -5.41
N VAL A 49 -10.13 1.13 -5.47
CA VAL A 49 -8.76 0.88 -5.92
C VAL A 49 -8.07 -0.07 -4.94
N CYS A 50 -7.45 -1.14 -5.45
CA CYS A 50 -6.63 -2.02 -4.62
C CYS A 50 -5.22 -1.42 -4.48
N ASP A 51 -4.69 -1.32 -3.25
CA ASP A 51 -3.43 -0.60 -2.99
C ASP A 51 -2.16 -1.36 -3.44
N HIS A 52 -2.30 -2.64 -3.82
CA HIS A 52 -1.24 -3.59 -4.20
C HIS A 52 0.07 -3.43 -3.40
N GLN A 53 -0.01 -3.15 -2.09
CA GLN A 53 1.20 -2.99 -1.28
C GLN A 53 1.96 -4.31 -1.21
N PRO A 54 3.19 -4.40 -1.75
CA PRO A 54 3.94 -5.66 -1.81
C PRO A 54 4.30 -6.20 -0.42
N ASN A 55 4.24 -5.36 0.61
CA ASN A 55 4.72 -5.66 1.96
C ASN A 55 3.60 -5.77 3.02
N HIS A 56 2.34 -6.06 2.63
CA HIS A 56 1.24 -6.20 3.59
C HIS A 56 1.57 -7.14 4.76
N ALA A 57 2.19 -8.28 4.49
CA ALA A 57 2.55 -9.24 5.53
C ALA A 57 3.55 -8.65 6.55
N GLN A 58 4.56 -7.91 6.08
CA GLN A 58 5.52 -7.25 6.96
C GLN A 58 4.87 -6.09 7.71
N ALA A 59 4.03 -5.29 7.05
CA ALA A 59 3.29 -4.20 7.68
C ALA A 59 2.34 -4.72 8.78
N ALA A 60 1.59 -5.78 8.50
CA ALA A 60 0.73 -6.46 9.46
C ALA A 60 1.54 -7.03 10.63
N THR A 61 2.68 -7.66 10.36
CA THR A 61 3.58 -8.16 11.42
C THR A 61 4.05 -7.04 12.33
N ARG A 62 4.51 -5.92 11.77
CA ARG A 62 4.94 -4.75 12.56
C ARG A 62 3.79 -4.18 13.40
N GLY A 63 2.61 -4.01 12.80
CA GLY A 63 1.42 -3.50 13.51
C GLY A 63 0.98 -4.42 14.64
N MET A 64 0.93 -5.73 14.39
CA MET A 64 0.57 -6.71 15.41
C MET A 64 1.58 -6.80 16.55
N ASN A 65 2.88 -6.64 16.27
CA ASN A 65 3.90 -6.57 17.32
C ASN A 65 3.70 -5.31 18.17
N HIS A 66 3.52 -4.15 17.55
CA HIS A 66 3.23 -2.91 18.27
C HIS A 66 1.99 -3.03 19.17
N LEU A 67 0.90 -3.61 18.67
CA LEU A 67 -0.30 -3.85 19.46
C LEU A 67 -0.05 -4.79 20.63
N ARG A 68 0.72 -5.86 20.45
CA ARG A 68 1.07 -6.78 21.54
C ARG A 68 1.89 -6.08 22.62
N ASP A 69 2.83 -5.23 22.22
CA ASP A 69 3.67 -4.47 23.15
C ASP A 69 2.82 -3.48 23.97
N VAL A 70 1.89 -2.77 23.33
CA VAL A 70 0.99 -1.81 24.00
C VAL A 70 -0.04 -2.51 24.90
N MET A 71 -0.60 -3.64 24.43
CA MET A 71 -1.67 -4.34 25.15
C MET A 71 -1.16 -5.34 26.19
N GLY A 72 0.14 -5.64 26.20
CA GLY A 72 0.73 -6.65 27.09
C GLY A 72 0.28 -8.09 26.77
N TRP A 73 -0.10 -8.37 25.52
CA TRP A 73 -0.54 -9.71 25.12
C TRP A 73 0.67 -10.67 25.03
N THR A 74 0.80 -11.56 26.00
CA THR A 74 1.82 -12.62 25.99
C THR A 74 1.51 -13.65 24.90
N LYS A 75 2.55 -14.12 24.20
CA LYS A 75 2.40 -15.30 23.34
C LYS A 75 2.02 -16.49 24.24
N PRO A 76 1.02 -17.31 23.90
CA PRO A 76 0.80 -18.55 24.63
C PRO A 76 2.09 -19.36 24.54
N THR A 77 2.70 -19.63 25.70
CA THR A 77 3.77 -20.62 25.81
C THR A 77 3.17 -21.94 25.37
N THR A 78 3.64 -22.47 24.24
CA THR A 78 3.37 -23.84 23.82
C THR A 78 3.77 -24.73 24.99
N THR A 79 2.79 -25.23 25.73
CA THR A 79 2.98 -26.33 26.67
C THR A 79 3.33 -27.53 25.80
N GLU A 80 4.61 -27.92 25.79
CA GLU A 80 5.04 -29.23 25.30
C GLU A 80 4.29 -30.29 26.10
N GLU A 81 3.19 -30.77 25.53
CA GLU A 81 2.48 -31.95 26.02
C GLU A 81 3.32 -33.16 25.60
N THR A 82 4.19 -33.58 26.54
CA THR A 82 4.99 -34.81 26.44
C THR A 82 4.04 -36.02 26.53
N PRO A 83 4.21 -37.06 25.69
CA PRO A 83 3.33 -38.24 25.68
C PRO A 83 3.34 -39.05 26.97
#